data_AF-A0A2D9H0S4-F1
#
_entry.id   AF-A0A2D9H0S4-F1
#
_cell.length_a   1.000
_cell.length_b   1.000
_cell.length_c   1.000
_cell.angle_alpha   90.00
_cell.angle_beta   90.00
_cell.angle_gamma   90.00
#
_symmetry.space_group_name_H-M   'P 1'
#
loop_
_entity.id
_entity.type
_entity.pdbx_description
1 polymer ?
#
loop_
_entity_poly.entity_id
_entity_poly.type
_entity_poly.pdbx_seq_one_letter_code
_entity_poly.pdbx_strand_id
1 'polypeptide(L)'
;MTTLGPEHWTAIILALITLFGTVVGAIFTWLGGLNKRTAEMRSRLEKLERRDRLSWLYIRSLIDHAYRHGALPLPEPPEGWNEKDD
;
A
#
# COMPACT_ATOMS: atom_id res chain seq x y z
N MET A 1 -37.91 45.06 -2.46
CA MET A 1 -37.61 43.64 -2.78
C MET A 1 -37.25 43.57 -4.25
N THR A 2 -35.97 43.57 -4.58
CA THR A 2 -35.47 43.41 -5.95
C THR A 2 -35.57 41.93 -6.32
N THR A 3 -36.50 41.58 -7.20
CA THR A 3 -36.62 40.23 -7.75
C THR A 3 -35.42 39.98 -8.65
N LEU A 4 -34.54 39.07 -8.26
CA LEU A 4 -33.42 38.62 -9.09
C LEU A 4 -33.98 38.05 -10.39
N GLY A 5 -33.53 38.59 -11.52
CA GLY A 5 -33.91 38.06 -12.84
C GLY A 5 -33.42 36.62 -13.03
N PRO A 6 -34.07 35.83 -13.90
CA PRO A 6 -33.75 34.41 -14.12
C PRO A 6 -32.28 34.14 -14.47
N GLU A 7 -31.58 35.10 -15.07
CA GLU A 7 -30.14 35.09 -15.36
C GLU A 7 -29.24 35.07 -14.12
N HIS A 8 -29.70 35.64 -12.99
CA HIS A 8 -28.95 35.59 -11.74
C HIS A 8 -29.08 34.21 -11.07
N TRP A 9 -30.26 33.58 -11.18
CA TRP A 9 -30.50 32.25 -10.64
C TRP A 9 -29.68 31.18 -11.34
N THR A 10 -29.56 31.25 -12.67
CA THR A 10 -28.72 30.31 -13.43
C THR A 10 -27.23 30.47 -13.06
N ALA A 11 -26.75 31.70 -12.90
CA ALA A 11 -25.38 31.97 -12.45
C ALA A 11 -25.10 31.43 -11.04
N ILE A 12 -26.04 31.59 -10.10
CA ILE A 12 -25.92 31.06 -8.73
C ILE A 12 -25.87 29.53 -8.74
N ILE A 13 -26.75 28.87 -9.50
CA ILE A 13 -26.80 27.41 -9.60
C ILE A 13 -25.49 26.87 -10.20
N LEU A 14 -25.00 27.48 -11.29
CA LEU A 14 -23.73 27.09 -11.89
C LEU A 14 -22.57 27.27 -10.92
N ALA A 15 -22.49 28.39 -10.22
CA ALA A 15 -21.46 28.64 -9.23
C ALA A 15 -21.46 27.58 -8.12
N LEU A 16 -22.64 27.19 -7.62
CA LEU A 16 -22.77 26.14 -6.61
C LEU A 16 -22.33 24.77 -7.14
N ILE A 17 -22.70 24.41 -8.37
CA ILE A 17 -22.30 23.14 -9.00
C ILE A 17 -20.78 23.11 -9.22
N THR A 18 -20.18 24.20 -9.70
CA THR A 18 -18.73 24.28 -9.91
C THR A 18 -17.97 24.20 -8.58
N LEU A 19 -18.44 24.91 -7.55
CA LEU A 19 -17.86 24.84 -6.21
C LEU A 19 -17.97 23.44 -5.62
N PHE A 20 -19.14 22.81 -5.73
CA PHE A 20 -19.35 21.46 -5.23
C PHE A 20 -18.50 20.44 -5.99
N GLY A 21 -18.46 20.52 -7.33
CA GLY A 21 -17.68 19.63 -8.18
C GLY A 21 -16.17 19.72 -7.91
N THR A 22 -15.65 20.92 -7.67
CA THR A 22 -14.22 21.12 -7.33
C THR A 22 -13.88 20.56 -5.96
N VAL A 23 -14.71 20.81 -4.94
CA VAL A 23 -14.50 20.26 -3.59
C VAL A 23 -14.57 18.73 -3.59
N VAL A 24 -15.58 18.16 -4.23
CA VAL A 24 -15.75 16.71 -4.31
C VAL A 24 -14.60 16.06 -5.10
N GLY A 25 -14.21 16.65 -6.23
CA GLY A 25 -13.09 16.15 -7.04
C GLY A 25 -11.75 16.17 -6.28
N ALA A 26 -11.51 17.21 -5.48
CA ALA A 26 -10.31 17.30 -4.64
C ALA A 26 -10.28 16.21 -3.56
N ILE A 27 -11.43 15.95 -2.90
CA ILE A 27 -11.55 14.90 -1.88
C ILE A 27 -11.28 13.51 -2.48
N PHE A 28 -11.89 13.19 -3.62
CA PHE A 28 -11.67 11.90 -4.28
C PHE A 28 -10.21 11.71 -4.73
N THR A 29 -9.58 12.77 -5.22
CA THR A 29 -8.17 12.74 -5.62
C THR A 29 -7.25 12.47 -4.41
N TRP A 30 -7.52 13.12 -3.28
CA TRP A 30 -6.78 12.92 -2.04
C TRP A 30 -6.95 11.49 -1.49
N LEU A 31 -8.19 10.99 -1.43
CA LEU A 31 -8.50 9.62 -1.01
C LEU A 31 -7.84 8.58 -1.93
N GLY A 32 -7.86 8.80 -3.24
CA GLY A 32 -7.19 7.94 -4.22
C GLY A 32 -5.67 7.88 -4.00
N GLY A 33 -5.05 9.01 -3.66
CA GLY A 33 -3.63 9.09 -3.33
C GLY A 33 -3.26 8.33 -2.05
N LEU A 34 -4.09 8.45 -1.01
CA LEU A 34 -3.91 7.70 0.24
C LEU A 34 -4.04 6.19 0.03
N ASN A 35 -5.06 5.75 -0.71
CA ASN A 35 -5.28 4.33 -0.98
C ASN A 35 -4.08 3.70 -1.71
N LYS A 36 -3.51 4.40 -2.71
CA LYS A 36 -2.31 3.94 -3.42
C LYS A 36 -1.12 3.76 -2.47
N ARG A 37 -0.86 4.76 -1.62
CA ARG A 37 0.23 4.69 -0.63
C ARG A 37 0.02 3.55 0.37
N THR A 38 -1.21 3.37 0.85
CA THR A 38 -1.50 2.27 1.79
C THR A 38 -1.38 0.89 1.14
N ALA A 39 -1.76 0.75 -0.13
CA ALA A 39 -1.63 -0.50 -0.86
C ALA A 39 -0.15 -0.87 -1.10
N GLU A 40 0.67 0.10 -1.48
CA GLU A 40 2.12 -0.08 -1.65
C GLU A 40 2.81 -0.42 -0.33
N MET A 41 2.41 0.21 0.79
CA MET A 41 2.96 -0.12 2.10
C MET A 41 2.54 -1.52 2.55
N ARG A 42 1.29 -1.93 2.30
CA ARG A 42 0.83 -3.28 2.61
C ARG A 42 1.60 -4.34 1.83
N SER A 43 1.81 -4.16 0.52
CA SER A 43 2.57 -5.13 -0.28
C SER A 43 4.02 -5.25 0.18
N ARG A 44 4.64 -4.13 0.58
CA ARG A 44 5.99 -4.14 1.17
C ARG A 44 6.03 -4.87 2.51
N LEU A 45 5.03 -4.69 3.38
CA LEU A 45 4.94 -5.39 4.65
C LEU A 45 4.77 -6.89 4.45
N GLU A 46 3.87 -7.32 3.56
CA GLU A 46 3.67 -8.74 3.24
C GLU A 46 4.95 -9.41 2.73
N LYS A 47 5.71 -8.71 1.87
CA LYS A 47 7.02 -9.18 1.40
C LYS A 47 8.03 -9.31 2.55
N LEU A 48 8.10 -8.33 3.45
CA LEU A 48 8.98 -8.36 4.61
C LEU A 48 8.61 -9.50 5.58
N GLU A 49 7.32 -9.69 5.86
CA GLU A 49 6.83 -10.78 6.70
C GLU A 49 7.17 -12.15 6.10
N ARG A 50 7.00 -12.32 4.78
CA ARG A 50 7.39 -13.56 4.08
C ARG A 50 8.89 -13.81 4.22
N ARG A 51 9.72 -12.79 3.97
CA ARG A 51 11.19 -12.93 4.06
C ARG A 51 11.65 -13.19 5.49
N ASP A 52 11.05 -12.53 6.48
CA ASP A 52 11.37 -12.75 7.89
C ASP A 52 11.04 -14.18 8.32
N ARG A 53 9.84 -14.67 7.95
CA ARG A 53 9.44 -16.06 8.19
C ARG A 53 10.40 -17.06 7.54
N LEU A 54 10.80 -16.84 6.29
CA LEU A 54 11.76 -17.71 5.60
C LEU A 54 13.15 -17.67 6.26
N SER A 55 13.58 -16.49 6.70
CA SER A 55 14.85 -16.32 7.42
C SER A 55 14.84 -17.07 8.74
N TRP A 56 13.74 -16.99 9.49
CA TRP A 56 13.58 -17.73 10.74
C TRP A 56 13.63 -19.24 10.51
N LEU A 57 12.93 -19.75 9.50
CA LEU A 57 12.96 -21.17 9.14
C LEU A 57 14.38 -21.62 8.76
N TYR A 58 15.10 -20.80 8.00
CA TYR A 58 16.47 -21.10 7.61
C TYR A 58 17.43 -21.12 8.81
N ILE A 59 17.37 -20.11 9.68
CA ILE A 59 18.16 -20.08 10.91
C ILE A 59 17.83 -21.28 11.79
N ARG A 60 16.56 -21.65 11.88
CA ARG A 60 16.14 -22.81 12.66
C ARG A 60 16.70 -24.12 12.08
N SER A 61 16.70 -24.28 10.76
CA SER A 61 17.27 -25.46 10.11
C SER A 61 18.80 -25.51 10.27
N LEU A 62 19.48 -24.38 10.18
CA LEU A 62 20.92 -24.27 10.44
C LEU A 62 21.28 -24.69 11.86
N ILE A 63 20.53 -24.22 12.86
CA ILE A 63 20.74 -24.58 14.26
C ILE A 63 20.49 -26.08 14.48
N ASP A 64 19.37 -26.62 13.98
CA ASP A 64 19.06 -28.05 14.15
C ASP A 64 20.09 -28.93 13.43
N HIS A 65 20.58 -28.51 12.27
CA HIS A 65 21.66 -29.18 11.57
C HIS A 65 22.96 -29.16 12.38
N ALA A 66 23.34 -28.00 12.93
CA ALA A 66 24.54 -27.86 13.75
C ALA A 66 24.53 -28.80 14.97
N TYR A 67 23.37 -28.96 15.61
CA TYR A 67 23.22 -29.90 16.73
C TYR A 67 23.29 -31.37 16.33
N ARG A 68 22.85 -31.75 15.12
CA ARG A 68 22.76 -33.16 14.69
C ARG A 68 23.95 -33.66 13.89
N HIS A 69 24.53 -32.80 13.06
CA HIS A 69 25.49 -33.18 12.01
C HIS A 69 26.81 -32.40 12.10
N GLY A 70 26.90 -31.38 12.96
CA GLY A 70 28.07 -30.51 13.06
C GLY A 70 27.99 -29.31 12.10
N ALA A 71 29.12 -28.61 11.93
CA ALA A 71 29.12 -27.28 11.29
C ALA A 71 29.01 -27.29 9.75
N LEU A 72 29.30 -28.41 9.08
CA LEU A 72 29.34 -28.51 7.62
C LEU A 72 28.91 -29.90 7.14
N PRO A 73 28.24 -30.00 5.97
CA PRO A 73 27.81 -28.92 5.08
C PRO A 73 26.52 -28.23 5.56
N LEU A 74 26.43 -26.91 5.40
CA LEU A 74 25.24 -26.17 5.80
C LEU A 74 24.01 -26.56 4.95
N PRO A 75 22.81 -26.64 5.55
CA PRO A 75 21.57 -26.81 4.80
C PRO A 75 21.36 -25.68 3.79
N GLU A 76 20.70 -26.02 2.70
CA GLU A 76 20.31 -25.05 1.67
C GLU A 76 19.21 -24.11 2.20
N PRO A 77 19.22 -22.84 1.78
CA PRO A 77 18.17 -21.91 2.15
C PRO A 77 16.83 -22.31 1.52
N PRO A 78 15.71 -21.99 2.20
CA PRO A 78 14.39 -22.26 1.66
C PRO A 78 14.14 -21.44 0.38
N GLU A 79 13.38 -22.02 -0.54
CA GLU A 79 13.07 -21.43 -1.83
C GLU A 79 12.42 -20.04 -1.67
N GLY A 80 12.91 -19.07 -2.45
CA GLY A 80 12.44 -17.69 -2.37
C GLY A 80 12.97 -16.86 -1.19
N TRP A 81 13.89 -17.39 -0.37
CA TRP A 81 14.42 -16.68 0.81
C TRP A 81 15.19 -15.39 0.46
N ASN A 82 15.98 -15.41 -0.61
CA ASN A 82 16.78 -14.27 -1.08
C ASN A 82 16.47 -13.93 -2.54
N GLU A 83 15.25 -14.19 -2.98
CA GLU A 83 14.80 -13.81 -4.31
C GLU A 83 14.79 -12.27 -4.38
N LYS A 84 15.50 -11.71 -5.36
CA LYS A 84 15.47 -10.26 -5.58
C LYS A 84 14.08 -9.92 -6.09
N ASP A 85 13.47 -8.95 -5.42
CA ASP A 85 12.23 -8.32 -5.87
C ASP A 85 12.57 -7.47 -7.12
N ASP A 86 12.61 -8.10 -8.30
CA ASP A 86 12.68 -7.40 -9.61
C ASP A 86 11.38 -6.64 -9.92
#